data_AF-A0A957RJQ7-F1
#
_entry.id   AF-A0A957RJQ7-F1
#
_cell.length_a   1.000
_cell.length_b   1.000
_cell.length_c   1.000
_cell.angle_alpha   90.00
_cell.angle_beta   90.00
_cell.angle_gamma   90.00
#
_symmetry.space_group_name_H-M   'P 1'
#
loop_
_entity.id
_entity.type
_entity.pdbx_description
1 polymer ?
#
loop_
_entity_poly.entity_id
_entity_poly.type
_entity_poly.pdbx_seq_one_letter_code
_entity_poly.pdbx_strand_id
1 'polypeptide(L)' 'IAGRLGAPDLHLFDARAADRYRGENETIDPVVGHVPGAVNAPYALNLDADGRFLSAGELRERYEALLGDAPAEEAIF' A
#
# COMPACT_ATOMS: atom_id res chain seq x y z
N ILE A 1 7.97 3.32 14.35
CA ILE A 1 7.78 3.56 12.90
C ILE A 1 8.62 4.76 12.45
N ALA A 2 8.41 5.97 12.95
CA ALA A 2 9.13 7.18 12.48
C ALA A 2 10.66 7.05 12.42
N GLY A 3 11.31 6.42 13.42
CA GLY A 3 12.77 6.21 13.43
C GLY A 3 13.30 5.12 12.48
N ARG A 4 12.41 4.40 11.78
CA ARG A 4 12.74 3.32 10.82
C ARG A 4 12.26 3.65 9.40
N LEU A 5 11.76 4.86 9.14
CA LEU A 5 11.28 5.22 7.80
C LEU A 5 12.43 5.13 6.78
N GLY A 6 12.20 4.39 5.70
CA GLY A 6 13.22 4.10 4.68
C GLY A 6 14.25 3.04 5.06
N ALA A 7 14.12 2.40 6.23
CA ALA A 7 14.94 1.26 6.58
C ALA A 7 14.53 0.03 5.73
N PRO A 8 15.48 -0.82 5.30
CA PRO A 8 15.19 -1.95 4.41
C PRO A 8 14.31 -3.03 5.05
N ASP A 9 14.24 -3.05 6.38
CA ASP A 9 13.45 -3.96 7.21
C ASP A 9 12.05 -3.40 7.56
N LEU A 10 11.63 -2.32 6.88
CA LEU A 10 10.31 -1.71 7.03
C LEU A 10 9.59 -1.68 5.67
N HIS A 11 8.61 -2.57 5.50
CA HIS A 11 7.74 -2.57 4.32
C HIS A 11 6.41 -1.91 4.64
N LEU A 12 6.37 -0.59 4.44
CA LEU A 12 5.17 0.21 4.65
C LEU A 12 4.33 0.26 3.38
N PHE A 13 3.06 -0.12 3.50
CA PHE A 13 2.06 -0.04 2.45
C PHE A 13 1.09 1.11 2.71
N ASP A 14 0.71 1.81 1.66
CA ASP A 14 -0.27 2.89 1.70
C ASP A 14 -1.54 2.47 0.97
N ALA A 15 -2.62 2.28 1.71
CA ALA A 15 -3.89 1.80 1.19
C ALA A 15 -4.72 2.84 0.43
N ARG A 16 -4.28 4.11 0.38
CA ARG A 16 -5.01 5.20 -0.29
C ARG A 16 -5.02 5.03 -1.80
N ALA A 17 -5.93 5.76 -2.44
CA ALA A 17 -5.97 5.87 -3.90
C ALA A 17 -4.65 6.43 -4.46
N ALA A 18 -4.30 6.01 -5.67
CA ALA A 18 -2.98 6.25 -6.23
C ALA A 18 -2.70 7.73 -6.52
N ASP A 19 -3.74 8.51 -6.82
CA ASP A 19 -3.66 9.97 -6.95
C ASP A 19 -3.26 10.62 -5.62
N ARG A 20 -3.95 10.28 -4.52
CA ARG A 20 -3.61 10.76 -3.16
C ARG A 20 -2.19 10.40 -2.74
N TYR A 21 -1.77 9.16 -2.99
CA TYR A 21 -0.40 8.71 -2.74
C TYR A 21 0.63 9.53 -3.52
N ARG A 22 0.34 9.90 -4.78
CA ARG A 22 1.20 10.78 -5.59
C ARG A 22 1.05 12.27 -5.25
N GLY A 23 0.12 12.63 -4.37
CA GLY A 23 -0.21 14.01 -4.03
C GLY A 23 -0.98 14.75 -5.14
N GLU A 24 -1.62 14.00 -6.04
CA GLU A 24 -2.46 14.51 -7.11
C GLU A 24 -3.91 14.66 -6.61
N ASN A 25 -4.58 15.75 -6.98
CA ASN A 25 -5.99 16.00 -6.65
C ASN A 25 -6.34 15.93 -5.14
N GLU A 26 -5.35 16.10 -4.27
CA GLU A 26 -5.51 15.94 -2.83
C GLU A 26 -6.24 17.15 -2.21
N THR A 27 -7.37 16.86 -1.57
CA THR A 27 -8.26 17.85 -0.91
C THR A 27 -8.59 17.48 0.53
N ILE A 28 -8.13 16.32 0.98
CA ILE A 28 -8.42 15.69 2.27
C ILE A 28 -7.23 15.87 3.22
N ASP A 29 -6.03 15.54 2.77
CA ASP A 29 -4.84 15.52 3.62
C ASP A 29 -4.15 16.90 3.71
N PRO A 30 -3.62 17.28 4.89
CA PRO A 30 -2.95 18.57 5.08
C PRO A 30 -1.59 18.66 4.35
N VAL A 31 -0.98 17.51 4.06
CA VAL A 31 0.27 17.40 3.32
C VAL A 31 0.07 16.38 2.21
N VAL A 32 0.35 16.78 0.97
CA VAL A 32 0.19 15.95 -0.21
C VAL A 32 1.32 14.93 -0.35
N GLY A 33 1.03 13.79 -0.97
CA GLY A 33 2.00 12.73 -1.24
C GLY A 33 1.93 11.59 -0.22
N HIS A 34 3.07 10.95 0.04
CA HIS A 34 3.17 9.76 0.86
C HIS A 34 4.42 9.74 1.72
N VAL A 35 4.44 8.82 2.68
CA VAL A 35 5.60 8.58 3.55
C VAL A 35 6.77 8.05 2.71
N PRO A 36 7.97 8.64 2.79
CA PRO A 36 9.12 8.14 2.03
C PRO A 36 9.37 6.65 2.24
N GLY A 37 9.50 5.91 1.14
CA GLY A 37 9.69 4.45 1.14
C GLY A 37 8.41 3.63 1.23
N ALA A 38 7.23 4.24 1.40
CA ALA A 38 5.97 3.51 1.36
C ALA A 38 5.63 3.04 -0.06
N VAL A 39 5.06 1.85 -0.20
CA VAL A 39 4.55 1.27 -1.45
C VAL A 39 3.04 1.50 -1.53
N ASN A 40 2.53 2.02 -2.65
CA ASN A 40 1.09 2.19 -2.80
C ASN A 40 0.39 0.84 -3.05
N ALA A 41 -0.57 0.49 -2.20
CA ALA A 41 -1.41 -0.70 -2.31
C ALA A 41 -2.89 -0.33 -2.13
N PRO A 42 -3.53 0.36 -3.11
CA PRO A 42 -4.89 0.86 -2.95
C PRO A 42 -5.87 -0.24 -2.54
N TYR A 43 -6.64 -0.01 -1.47
CA TYR A 43 -7.57 -1.03 -0.94
C TYR A 43 -8.62 -1.45 -1.98
N ALA A 44 -9.01 -0.53 -2.87
CA ALA A 44 -10.04 -0.76 -3.87
C ALA A 44 -9.65 -1.91 -4.85
N LEU A 45 -8.36 -2.14 -5.04
CA LEU A 45 -7.86 -3.23 -5.88
C LEU A 45 -7.84 -4.59 -5.17
N ASN A 46 -8.25 -4.65 -3.89
CA ASN A 46 -8.54 -5.90 -3.21
C ASN A 46 -9.99 -6.36 -3.47
N LEU A 47 -10.78 -5.54 -4.16
CA LEU A 47 -12.20 -5.75 -4.38
C LEU A 47 -12.50 -6.02 -5.85
N ASP A 48 -13.50 -6.86 -6.10
CA ASP A 48 -14.11 -7.04 -7.41
C ASP A 48 -15.08 -5.90 -7.76
N ALA A 49 -15.70 -5.98 -8.94
CA ALA A 49 -16.64 -4.96 -9.41
C ALA A 49 -17.94 -4.86 -8.57
N ASP A 50 -18.26 -5.90 -7.80
CA ASP A 50 -19.40 -5.91 -6.87
C ASP A 50 -19.01 -5.39 -5.47
N GLY A 51 -17.74 -5.02 -5.26
CA GLY A 51 -17.22 -4.55 -3.98
C GLY A 51 -16.95 -5.68 -2.98
N ARG A 52 -16.87 -6.94 -3.43
CA ARG A 52 -16.46 -8.08 -2.60
C ARG A 52 -14.96 -8.28 -2.69
N PHE A 53 -14.36 -8.87 -1.66
CA PHE A 53 -12.96 -9.26 -1.74
C PHE A 53 -12.72 -10.24 -2.90
N LEU A 54 -11.61 -10.00 -3.62
CA LEU A 54 -11.05 -10.98 -4.54
C LEU A 54 -10.76 -12.30 -3.82
N SER A 55 -10.59 -13.37 -4.59
CA SER A 55 -10.25 -14.67 -4.01
C SER A 55 -8.92 -14.62 -3.25
N ALA A 56 -8.75 -15.53 -2.30
CA ALA A 56 -7.50 -15.64 -1.55
C ALA A 56 -6.26 -15.87 -2.45
N GLY A 57 -6.44 -16.52 -3.61
CA GLY A 57 -5.38 -16.71 -4.60
C GLY A 57 -4.98 -15.41 -5.28
N GLU A 58 -5.96 -14.65 -5.78
CA GLU A 58 -5.72 -13.36 -6.43
C GLU A 58 -5.10 -12.33 -5.47
N LEU A 59 -5.59 -12.29 -4.22
CA LEU A 59 -5.01 -11.41 -3.20
C LEU A 59 -3.57 -11.83 -2.87
N ARG A 60 -3.29 -13.14 -2.80
CA ARG A 60 -1.94 -13.64 -2.58
C ARG A 60 -1.00 -13.22 -3.70
N GLU A 61 -1.34 -13.49 -4.95
CA GLU A 61 -0.52 -13.13 -6.11
C GLU A 61 -0.24 -11.61 -6.14
N ARG A 62 -1.27 -10.81 -5.86
CA ARG A 62 -1.16 -9.36 -5.76
C ARG A 62 -0.16 -8.93 -4.68
N TYR A 63 -0.25 -9.48 -3.47
CA TYR A 63 0.61 -9.08 -2.37
C TYR A 63 2.03 -9.65 -2.49
N GLU A 64 2.21 -10.82 -3.08
CA GLU A 64 3.53 -11.36 -3.43
C GLU A 64 4.25 -10.44 -4.43
N ALA A 65 3.54 -9.95 -5.45
CA ALA A 65 4.10 -8.99 -6.40
C ALA A 65 4.48 -7.64 -5.76
N LEU A 66 3.74 -7.21 -4.73
CA LEU A 66 3.99 -5.97 -4.00
C LEU A 66 5.09 -6.09 -2.94
N LEU A 67 5.22 -7.24 -2.30
CA LEU A 67 6.25 -7.53 -1.28
C LEU A 67 7.62 -7.80 -1.91
N GLY A 68 7.67 -8.38 -3.11
CA GLY A 68 8.93 -8.82 -3.70
C GLY A 68 9.64 -9.84 -2.80
N ASP A 69 10.89 -9.57 -2.43
CA ASP A 69 11.69 -10.44 -1.56
C ASP A 69 11.44 -10.19 -0.05
N ALA A 70 10.58 -9.24 0.29
CA ALA A 70 10.35 -8.86 1.68
C ALA A 70 9.48 -9.88 2.44
N PRO A 71 9.82 -10.20 3.71
CA PRO A 71 9.01 -11.08 4.52
C PRO A 71 7.66 -10.43 4.86
N ALA A 72 6.59 -11.23 4.79
CA ALA A 72 5.23 -10.74 5.04
C ALA A 72 5.04 -10.24 6.48
N GLU A 73 5.84 -10.73 7.43
CA GLU A 73 5.80 -10.34 8.84
C GLU A 73 6.31 -8.90 9.08
N GLU A 74 7.05 -8.33 8.12
CA GLU A 74 7.54 -6.95 8.17
C GLU A 74 6.60 -5.96 7.45
N ALA A 75 5.52 -6.47 6.84
CA ALA A 75 4.53 -5.66 6.16
C ALA A 75 3.68 -4.87 7.17
N ILE A 76 3.57 -3.56 6.96
CA ILE A 76 2.69 -2.66 7.71
C ILE A 76 1.74 -1.99 6.72
N PHE A 77 0.45 -2.05 6.99
CA PHE A 77 -0.62 -1.45 6.17
C PHE A 77 -1.25 -0.24 6.85
#